data_AF-A0A353QEC2-F1
#
_entry.id   AF-A0A353QEC2-F1
#
_cell.length_a   1.000
_cell.length_b   1.000
_cell.length_c   1.000
_cell.angle_alpha   90.00
_cell.angle_beta   90.00
_cell.angle_gamma   90.00
#
_symmetry.space_group_name_H-M   'P 1'
#
loop_
_entity.id
_entity.type
_entity.pdbx_description
1 polymer ?
#
loop_
_entity_poly.entity_id
_entity_poly.type
_entity_poly.pdbx_seq_one_letter_code
_entity_poly.pdbx_strand_id
1 'polypeptide(L)'
;MKRRLLFLICTFMATLLAFLPVSALSLQVKPSRFVLEIKPGKQEGGAIVVSNPSRDVLKCVAIIKDWDLDAVGNLTTTLAGTMDTSLRSWLKFNPRQFSIQPNGYQVVRFSVSVPKNATPGERRGIIFFSPSIGNSGMSVKTEVGVTVYIAVEPVKRTFELTLGKTVLNKDQHIEINYTVNSTGNAHCRLTGKYRLSDRNGKVVEEGGLGERVVLPGKTDNYVITGTRVLTPGQYRLYLEVVCEGVTTVFRRDFEIDLL
;
A
#
# COMPACT_ATOMS: atom_id res chain seq x y z
N MET A 1 25.96 57.91 1.92
CA MET A 1 24.77 57.46 1.17
C MET A 1 24.77 55.96 0.82
N LYS A 2 25.88 55.37 0.32
CA LYS A 2 25.96 53.94 -0.06
C LYS A 2 25.63 52.93 1.06
N ARG A 3 25.94 53.26 2.32
CA ARG A 3 25.73 52.38 3.50
C ARG A 3 24.27 52.34 4.00
N ARG A 4 23.48 53.40 3.75
CA ARG A 4 22.04 53.44 4.03
C ARG A 4 21.21 52.78 2.92
N LEU A 5 21.72 52.80 1.67
CA LEU A 5 21.12 52.11 0.53
C LEU A 5 21.28 50.57 0.64
N LEU A 6 22.42 50.09 1.15
CA LEU A 6 22.66 48.65 1.36
C LEU A 6 21.75 48.06 2.45
N PHE A 7 21.51 48.80 3.54
CA PHE A 7 20.59 48.35 4.60
C PHE A 7 19.14 48.29 4.13
N LEU A 8 18.72 49.21 3.24
CA LEU A 8 17.37 49.23 2.69
C LEU A 8 17.10 48.05 1.74
N ILE A 9 18.12 47.65 0.97
CA ILE A 9 18.06 46.50 0.04
C ILE A 9 18.02 45.16 0.81
N CYS A 10 18.75 45.04 1.94
CA CYS A 10 18.68 43.85 2.79
C CYS A 10 17.33 43.68 3.50
N THR A 11 16.67 44.77 3.92
CA THR A 11 15.31 44.69 4.48
C THR A 11 14.26 44.35 3.44
N PHE A 12 14.44 44.74 2.17
CA PHE A 12 13.50 44.43 1.09
C PHE A 12 13.62 42.96 0.61
N MET A 13 14.82 42.39 0.69
CA MET A 13 15.10 41.01 0.30
C MET A 13 14.72 39.99 1.40
N ALA A 14 14.65 40.41 2.67
CA ALA A 14 14.19 39.58 3.79
C ALA A 14 12.64 39.46 3.89
N THR A 15 11.89 40.39 3.31
CA THR A 15 10.42 40.34 3.26
C THR A 15 9.87 39.53 2.08
N LEU A 16 10.73 39.10 1.15
CA LEU A 16 10.36 38.27 0.00
C LEU A 16 10.56 36.76 0.24
N LEU A 17 10.72 36.33 1.49
CA LEU A 17 10.23 35.01 1.93
C LEU A 17 8.79 35.19 2.43
N ALA A 18 7.92 35.72 1.57
CA ALA A 18 6.49 35.62 1.78
C ALA A 18 6.17 34.12 1.80
N PHE A 19 5.69 33.66 2.95
CA PHE A 19 5.07 32.36 3.17
C PHE A 19 4.26 31.98 1.92
N LEU A 20 4.76 31.07 1.09
CA LEU A 20 3.88 30.39 0.16
C LEU A 20 2.95 29.56 1.04
N PRO A 21 1.63 29.85 1.10
CA PRO A 21 0.73 28.91 1.71
C PRO A 21 0.71 27.68 0.81
N VAL A 22 1.50 26.67 1.18
CA VAL A 22 1.25 25.31 0.70
C VAL A 22 -0.05 24.89 1.37
N SER A 23 -1.18 25.31 0.80
CA SER A 23 -2.47 24.73 1.11
C SER A 23 -2.47 23.34 0.51
N ALA A 24 -1.87 22.40 1.24
CA ALA A 24 -2.04 20.98 0.98
C ALA A 24 -3.50 20.66 1.29
N LEU A 25 -4.37 20.81 0.28
CA LEU A 25 -5.74 20.29 0.27
C LEU A 25 -5.67 18.75 0.20
N SER A 26 -5.12 18.11 1.24
CA SER A 26 -5.11 16.66 1.37
C SER A 26 -6.12 16.28 2.44
N LEU A 27 -7.22 15.68 2.01
CA LEU A 27 -8.09 14.92 2.91
C LEU A 27 -7.25 13.86 3.64
N GLN A 28 -7.58 13.59 4.90
CA GLN A 28 -7.00 12.47 5.64
C GLN A 28 -8.09 11.43 5.89
N VAL A 29 -7.76 10.15 5.73
CA VAL A 29 -8.70 9.05 6.00
C VAL A 29 -8.11 8.07 7.01
N LYS A 30 -8.95 7.56 7.90
CA LYS A 30 -8.58 6.51 8.87
C LYS A 30 -9.71 5.49 9.03
N PRO A 31 -9.40 4.18 9.09
CA PRO A 31 -8.11 3.56 8.77
C PRO A 31 -7.82 3.61 7.26
N SER A 32 -6.61 3.18 6.86
CA SER A 32 -6.24 3.06 5.43
C SER A 32 -6.83 1.83 4.75
N ARG A 33 -7.18 0.80 5.53
CA ARG A 33 -7.75 -0.46 5.04
C ARG A 33 -8.68 -1.14 6.04
N PHE A 34 -9.60 -1.96 5.52
CA PHE A 34 -10.37 -2.95 6.26
C PHE A 34 -10.09 -4.34 5.68
N VAL A 35 -9.84 -5.32 6.55
CA VAL A 35 -9.72 -6.73 6.18
C VAL A 35 -10.73 -7.49 7.04
N LEU A 36 -11.79 -7.98 6.42
CA LEU A 36 -12.89 -8.67 7.11
C LEU A 36 -12.99 -10.10 6.60
N GLU A 37 -13.25 -11.03 7.51
CA GLU A 37 -13.59 -12.43 7.20
C GLU A 37 -15.05 -12.65 7.55
N ILE A 38 -15.86 -13.00 6.56
CA ILE A 38 -17.32 -13.01 6.73
C ILE A 38 -17.88 -14.33 6.20
N LYS A 39 -18.71 -14.99 7.01
CA LYS A 39 -19.44 -16.20 6.60
C LYS A 39 -20.51 -15.89 5.55
N PRO A 40 -20.81 -16.83 4.63
CA PRO A 40 -21.94 -16.69 3.72
C PRO A 40 -23.25 -16.33 4.44
N GLY A 41 -24.00 -15.37 3.89
CA GLY A 41 -25.26 -14.89 4.46
C GLY A 41 -25.14 -13.94 5.65
N LYS A 42 -23.93 -13.56 6.06
CA LYS A 42 -23.70 -12.59 7.14
C LYS A 42 -23.40 -11.20 6.59
N GLN A 43 -23.51 -10.23 7.48
CA GLN A 43 -23.24 -8.83 7.19
C GLN A 43 -22.31 -8.28 8.27
N GLU A 44 -21.31 -7.53 7.82
CA GLU A 44 -20.43 -6.75 8.69
C GLU A 44 -20.23 -5.35 8.11
N GLY A 45 -19.44 -4.51 8.78
CA GLY A 45 -19.21 -3.15 8.34
C GLY A 45 -18.15 -2.45 9.16
N GLY A 46 -17.95 -1.18 8.85
CA GLY A 46 -16.95 -0.35 9.52
C GLY A 46 -17.24 1.13 9.36
N ALA A 47 -16.37 1.94 9.97
CA ALA A 47 -16.47 3.39 9.94
C ALA A 47 -15.15 3.99 9.46
N ILE A 48 -15.23 4.81 8.42
CA ILE A 48 -14.11 5.56 7.88
C ILE A 48 -14.23 6.99 8.40
N VAL A 49 -13.19 7.49 9.05
CA VAL A 49 -13.09 8.89 9.47
C VAL A 49 -12.37 9.66 8.37
N VAL A 50 -13.05 10.63 7.77
CA VAL A 50 -12.52 11.55 6.77
C VAL A 50 -12.32 12.91 7.42
N SER A 51 -11.09 13.39 7.50
CA SER A 51 -10.75 14.63 8.21
C SER A 51 -10.29 15.70 7.24
N ASN A 52 -10.65 16.94 7.56
CA ASN A 52 -10.24 18.14 6.86
C ASN A 52 -9.20 18.91 7.70
N PRO A 53 -7.89 18.75 7.44
CA PRO A 53 -6.86 19.49 8.16
C PRO A 53 -6.67 20.93 7.65
N SER A 54 -7.43 21.34 6.62
CA SER A 54 -7.29 22.66 6.00
C SER A 54 -8.10 23.72 6.76
N ARG A 55 -7.89 24.98 6.37
CA ARG A 55 -8.59 26.15 6.92
C ARG A 55 -9.89 26.46 6.20
N ASP A 56 -10.20 25.76 5.11
CA ASP A 56 -11.37 25.98 4.27
C ASP A 56 -12.38 24.84 4.42
N VAL A 57 -13.66 25.09 4.13
CA VAL A 57 -14.67 24.03 4.07
C VAL A 57 -14.38 23.13 2.88
N LEU A 58 -14.27 21.82 3.09
CA LEU A 58 -14.13 20.84 2.03
C LEU A 58 -15.46 20.17 1.70
N LYS A 59 -15.92 20.34 0.47
CA LYS A 59 -16.99 19.49 -0.09
C LYS A 59 -16.33 18.22 -0.64
N CYS A 60 -16.83 17.05 -0.25
CA CYS A 60 -16.23 15.77 -0.60
C CYS A 60 -17.26 14.84 -1.25
N VAL A 61 -16.80 14.08 -2.24
CA VAL A 61 -17.55 13.00 -2.89
C VAL A 61 -16.84 11.68 -2.63
N ALA A 62 -17.62 10.66 -2.28
CA ALA A 62 -17.15 9.31 -2.03
C ALA A 62 -17.67 8.34 -3.11
N ILE A 63 -16.76 7.60 -3.75
CA ILE A 63 -17.07 6.62 -4.81
C ILE A 63 -16.37 5.29 -4.53
N ILE A 64 -17.01 4.19 -4.91
CA ILE A 64 -16.36 2.87 -4.93
C ILE A 64 -15.76 2.62 -6.32
N LYS A 65 -14.56 2.04 -6.34
CA LYS A 65 -13.92 1.49 -7.53
C LYS A 65 -13.49 0.05 -7.27
N ASP A 66 -13.32 -0.71 -8.35
CA ASP A 66 -12.57 -1.97 -8.30
C ASP A 66 -11.08 -1.66 -8.41
N TRP A 67 -10.24 -2.57 -7.92
CA TRP A 67 -8.79 -2.40 -7.99
C TRP A 67 -8.04 -3.74 -8.05
N ASP A 68 -6.87 -3.71 -8.67
CA ASP A 68 -5.91 -4.81 -8.74
C ASP A 68 -4.48 -4.29 -8.60
N LEU A 69 -3.50 -5.18 -8.56
CA LEU A 69 -2.08 -4.83 -8.62
C LEU A 69 -1.53 -5.10 -10.03
N ASP A 70 -0.71 -4.18 -10.54
CA ASP A 70 0.07 -4.43 -11.75
C ASP A 70 1.28 -5.35 -11.48
N ALA A 71 2.04 -5.68 -12.52
CA ALA A 71 3.18 -6.59 -12.44
C ALA A 71 4.33 -6.11 -11.53
N VAL A 72 4.37 -4.83 -11.17
CA VAL A 72 5.38 -4.27 -10.26
C VAL A 72 4.78 -3.92 -8.88
N GLY A 73 3.51 -4.26 -8.65
CA GLY A 73 2.81 -4.09 -7.38
C GLY A 73 2.15 -2.73 -7.18
N ASN A 74 1.97 -1.92 -8.23
CA ASN A 74 1.21 -0.68 -8.11
C ASN A 74 -0.29 -0.95 -8.15
N LEU A 75 -1.04 -0.17 -7.37
CA LEU A 75 -2.49 -0.20 -7.37
C LEU A 75 -3.04 0.39 -8.68
N THR A 76 -3.86 -0.39 -9.38
CA THR A 76 -4.61 0.03 -10.56
C THR A 76 -6.10 0.00 -10.25
N THR A 77 -6.89 0.91 -10.84
CA THR A 77 -8.33 1.01 -10.53
C THR A 77 -9.19 1.01 -11.78
N THR A 78 -10.35 0.38 -11.70
CA THR A 78 -11.38 0.38 -12.76
C THR A 78 -12.75 0.77 -12.19
N LEU A 79 -13.75 0.88 -13.06
CA LEU A 79 -15.11 1.13 -12.63
C LEU A 79 -15.61 -0.04 -11.75
N ALA A 80 -16.32 0.29 -10.67
CA ALA A 80 -16.84 -0.74 -9.76
C ALA A 80 -17.87 -1.64 -10.45
N GLY A 81 -17.70 -2.96 -10.30
CA GLY A 81 -18.53 -3.99 -10.93
C GLY A 81 -17.97 -4.51 -12.26
N THR A 82 -16.72 -4.18 -12.60
CA THR A 82 -16.06 -4.67 -13.83
C THR A 82 -15.16 -5.88 -13.58
N MET A 83 -14.79 -6.14 -12.31
CA MET A 83 -14.01 -7.31 -11.92
C MET A 83 -14.88 -8.37 -11.22
N ASP A 84 -14.56 -9.64 -11.40
CA ASP A 84 -15.26 -10.75 -10.71
C ASP A 84 -15.15 -10.64 -9.17
N THR A 85 -14.02 -10.09 -8.71
CA THR A 85 -13.73 -9.83 -7.29
C THR A 85 -14.38 -8.57 -6.75
N SER A 86 -15.18 -7.85 -7.55
CA SER A 86 -15.80 -6.58 -7.16
C SER A 86 -16.68 -6.71 -5.90
N LEU A 87 -16.63 -5.68 -5.07
CA LEU A 87 -17.54 -5.46 -3.95
C LEU A 87 -18.78 -4.63 -4.30
N ARG A 88 -18.94 -4.18 -5.55
CA ARG A 88 -20.00 -3.21 -5.93
C ARG A 88 -21.41 -3.62 -5.49
N SER A 89 -21.75 -4.91 -5.63
CA SER A 89 -23.08 -5.43 -5.29
C SER A 89 -23.25 -5.74 -3.80
N TRP A 90 -22.15 -5.87 -3.05
CA TRP A 90 -22.15 -6.30 -1.65
C TRP A 90 -21.98 -5.13 -0.68
N LEU A 91 -21.22 -4.10 -1.11
CA LEU A 91 -20.82 -2.98 -0.27
C LEU A 91 -21.73 -1.77 -0.48
N LYS A 92 -22.27 -1.26 0.64
CA LYS A 92 -22.99 0.01 0.72
C LYS A 92 -22.26 0.93 1.69
N PHE A 93 -22.28 2.24 1.44
CA PHE A 93 -21.72 3.24 2.35
C PHE A 93 -22.47 4.57 2.26
N ASN A 94 -22.45 5.32 3.36
CA ASN A 94 -23.09 6.62 3.49
C ASN A 94 -22.33 7.52 4.50
N PRO A 95 -22.36 8.86 4.32
CA PRO A 95 -22.87 9.58 3.14
C PRO A 95 -21.95 9.46 1.91
N ARG A 96 -22.50 9.75 0.72
CA ARG A 96 -21.73 9.79 -0.54
C ARG A 96 -21.23 11.17 -0.93
N GLN A 97 -21.90 12.22 -0.43
CA GLN A 97 -21.51 13.61 -0.61
C GLN A 97 -21.71 14.32 0.72
N PHE A 98 -20.75 15.13 1.13
CA PHE A 98 -20.78 15.80 2.43
C PHE A 98 -19.81 16.99 2.44
N SER A 99 -19.99 17.89 3.41
CA SER A 99 -19.10 19.01 3.66
C SER A 99 -18.43 18.83 5.01
N ILE A 100 -17.12 19.04 5.08
CA ILE A 100 -16.34 19.00 6.32
C ILE A 100 -15.85 20.42 6.63
N GLN A 101 -16.20 20.92 7.81
CA GLN A 101 -15.72 22.21 8.31
C GLN A 101 -14.19 22.19 8.49
N PRO A 102 -13.52 23.36 8.52
CA PRO A 102 -12.10 23.46 8.84
C PRO A 102 -11.75 22.72 10.13
N ASN A 103 -10.67 21.93 10.12
CA ASN A 103 -10.24 21.07 11.24
C ASN A 103 -11.30 20.04 11.72
N GLY A 104 -12.38 19.84 10.98
CA GLY A 104 -13.45 18.91 11.29
C GLY A 104 -13.24 17.53 10.69
N TYR A 105 -14.19 16.63 10.95
CA TYR A 105 -14.23 15.31 10.34
C TYR A 105 -15.66 14.89 9.98
N GLN A 106 -15.78 13.98 9.03
CA GLN A 106 -16.99 13.24 8.70
C GLN A 106 -16.74 11.75 8.88
N VAL A 107 -17.69 11.06 9.51
CA VAL A 107 -17.69 9.59 9.55
C VAL A 107 -18.53 9.07 8.38
N VAL A 108 -17.93 8.22 7.57
CA VAL A 108 -18.57 7.47 6.49
C VAL A 108 -18.66 6.01 6.92
N ARG A 109 -19.88 5.52 7.15
CA ARG A 109 -20.11 4.13 7.55
C ARG A 109 -20.34 3.29 6.31
N PHE A 110 -19.80 2.08 6.31
CA PHE A 110 -20.05 1.09 5.28
C PHE A 110 -20.55 -0.22 5.88
N SER A 111 -21.27 -0.98 5.08
CA SER A 111 -21.70 -2.34 5.36
C SER A 111 -21.45 -3.22 4.15
N VAL A 112 -21.04 -4.46 4.39
CA VAL A 112 -20.90 -5.51 3.39
C VAL A 112 -21.86 -6.63 3.72
N SER A 113 -22.76 -6.97 2.80
CA SER A 113 -23.69 -8.08 2.93
C SER A 113 -23.26 -9.22 2.01
N VAL A 114 -22.76 -10.32 2.58
CA VAL A 114 -22.31 -11.49 1.83
C VAL A 114 -23.52 -12.37 1.49
N PRO A 115 -23.77 -12.70 0.20
CA PRO A 115 -24.84 -13.61 -0.19
C PRO A 115 -24.74 -14.98 0.49
N LYS A 116 -25.89 -15.63 0.74
CA LYS A 116 -25.93 -16.97 1.34
C LYS A 116 -25.25 -18.04 0.47
N ASN A 117 -25.28 -17.86 -0.85
CA ASN A 117 -24.66 -18.74 -1.83
C ASN A 117 -23.25 -18.28 -2.25
N ALA A 118 -22.65 -17.34 -1.52
CA ALA A 118 -21.28 -16.91 -1.82
C ALA A 118 -20.29 -18.06 -1.63
N THR A 119 -19.43 -18.27 -2.62
CA THR A 119 -18.33 -19.24 -2.53
C THR A 119 -17.18 -18.66 -1.70
N PRO A 120 -16.38 -19.49 -1.02
CA PRO A 120 -15.20 -19.04 -0.30
C PRO A 120 -14.20 -18.34 -1.22
N GLY A 121 -13.53 -17.32 -0.71
CA GLY A 121 -12.56 -16.53 -1.47
C GLY A 121 -12.69 -15.03 -1.26
N GLU A 122 -11.77 -14.28 -1.85
CA GLU A 122 -11.66 -12.85 -1.62
C GLU A 122 -12.39 -12.00 -2.66
N ARG A 123 -13.06 -10.96 -2.16
CA ARG A 123 -13.54 -9.82 -2.93
C ARG A 123 -12.93 -8.53 -2.39
N ARG A 124 -12.74 -7.56 -3.27
CA ARG A 124 -12.04 -6.31 -2.96
C ARG A 124 -12.74 -5.11 -3.57
N GLY A 125 -12.53 -3.97 -2.94
CA GLY A 125 -12.95 -2.67 -3.44
C GLY A 125 -12.16 -1.58 -2.75
N ILE A 126 -12.25 -0.37 -3.30
CA ILE A 126 -11.64 0.82 -2.70
C ILE A 126 -12.67 1.94 -2.69
N ILE A 127 -12.88 2.54 -1.51
CA ILE A 127 -13.73 3.71 -1.36
C ILE A 127 -12.82 4.93 -1.45
N PHE A 128 -12.90 5.65 -2.57
CA PHE A 128 -12.19 6.90 -2.79
C PHE A 128 -12.99 8.09 -2.30
N PHE A 129 -12.28 9.02 -1.66
CA PHE A 129 -12.76 10.31 -1.22
C PHE A 129 -12.02 11.39 -2.00
N SER A 130 -12.76 12.28 -2.67
CA SER A 130 -12.19 13.39 -3.43
C SER A 130 -12.85 14.70 -3.03
N PRO A 131 -12.08 15.80 -2.89
CA PRO A 131 -12.66 17.12 -2.78
C PRO A 131 -13.38 17.46 -4.10
N SER A 132 -14.64 17.88 -4.03
CA SER A 132 -15.32 18.47 -5.19
C SER A 132 -14.81 19.90 -5.37
N ILE A 133 -13.81 20.09 -6.24
CA ILE A 133 -13.31 21.42 -6.58
C ILE A 133 -14.28 22.00 -7.61
N GLY A 134 -14.87 23.17 -7.30
CA GLY A 134 -15.68 23.90 -8.27
C GLY A 134 -14.82 24.35 -9.45
N ASN A 135 -15.36 24.26 -10.67
CA ASN A 135 -14.72 24.61 -11.96
C ASN A 135 -13.73 25.80 -11.87
N SER A 136 -12.47 25.52 -11.57
CA SER A 136 -11.38 26.48 -11.63
C SER A 136 -10.19 25.69 -12.14
N GLY A 137 -9.66 26.13 -13.28
CA GLY A 137 -8.76 25.37 -14.13
C GLY A 137 -7.59 24.73 -13.38
N MET A 138 -7.30 23.48 -13.78
CA MET A 138 -6.16 22.69 -13.33
C MET A 138 -6.23 22.25 -11.86
N SER A 139 -7.27 21.49 -11.51
CA SER A 139 -7.34 20.77 -10.24
C SER A 139 -6.55 19.46 -10.32
N VAL A 140 -5.50 19.31 -9.51
CA VAL A 140 -4.94 17.99 -9.19
C VAL A 140 -6.05 17.18 -8.52
N LYS A 141 -6.40 16.03 -9.11
CA LYS A 141 -7.42 15.13 -8.57
C LYS A 141 -6.84 14.38 -7.37
N THR A 142 -6.74 15.05 -6.22
CA THR A 142 -6.32 14.43 -4.97
C THR A 142 -7.45 13.53 -4.46
N GLU A 143 -7.41 12.25 -4.84
CA GLU A 143 -8.30 11.22 -4.26
C GLU A 143 -7.53 10.43 -3.20
N VAL A 144 -8.14 10.19 -2.05
CA VAL A 144 -7.59 9.31 -1.01
C VAL A 144 -8.50 8.10 -0.86
N GLY A 145 -7.93 6.91 -0.96
CA GLY A 145 -8.68 5.65 -0.97
C GLY A 145 -8.53 4.84 0.30
N VAL A 146 -9.61 4.22 0.75
CA VAL A 146 -9.61 3.18 1.79
C VAL A 146 -9.92 1.83 1.14
N THR A 147 -8.98 0.89 1.22
CA THR A 147 -9.19 -0.45 0.66
C THR A 147 -10.05 -1.30 1.59
N VAL A 148 -10.94 -2.10 1.01
CA VAL A 148 -11.78 -3.05 1.73
C VAL A 148 -11.56 -4.42 1.11
N TYR A 149 -11.07 -5.36 1.91
CA TYR A 149 -10.91 -6.77 1.57
C TYR A 149 -11.95 -7.57 2.34
N ILE A 150 -12.69 -8.42 1.64
CA ILE A 150 -13.67 -9.33 2.22
C ILE A 150 -13.28 -10.74 1.81
N ALA A 151 -12.83 -11.54 2.77
CA ALA A 151 -12.59 -12.96 2.56
C ALA A 151 -13.81 -13.76 3.05
N VAL A 152 -14.47 -14.46 2.12
CA VAL A 152 -15.59 -15.33 2.45
C VAL A 152 -15.05 -16.65 3.01
N GLU A 153 -15.49 -17.02 4.20
CA GLU A 153 -15.03 -18.24 4.87
C GLU A 153 -15.45 -19.54 4.16
N PRO A 154 -14.66 -20.64 4.28
CA PRO A 154 -13.36 -20.72 4.96
C PRO A 154 -12.21 -20.03 4.20
N VAL A 155 -11.37 -19.32 4.96
CA VAL A 155 -10.26 -18.53 4.43
C VAL A 155 -8.94 -19.29 4.55
N LYS A 156 -8.15 -19.29 3.48
CA LYS A 156 -6.79 -19.87 3.44
C LYS A 156 -5.82 -18.84 2.87
N ARG A 157 -4.81 -18.46 3.66
CA ARG A 157 -3.68 -17.62 3.24
C ARG A 157 -2.40 -18.45 3.25
N THR A 158 -2.12 -19.06 2.11
CA THR A 158 -0.94 -19.90 1.89
C THR A 158 -0.19 -19.41 0.67
N PHE A 159 1.13 -19.55 0.71
CA PHE A 159 2.01 -19.16 -0.37
C PHE A 159 3.19 -20.13 -0.45
N GLU A 160 3.79 -20.19 -1.63
CA GLU A 160 5.05 -20.87 -1.89
C GLU A 160 6.08 -19.83 -2.33
N LEU A 161 7.35 -20.06 -1.99
CA LEU A 161 8.44 -19.18 -2.38
C LEU A 161 9.55 -19.98 -3.05
N THR A 162 10.00 -19.50 -4.20
CA THR A 162 11.14 -20.03 -4.94
C THR A 162 12.21 -18.96 -5.05
N LEU A 163 13.44 -19.30 -4.68
CA LEU A 163 14.59 -18.42 -4.91
C LEU A 163 14.93 -18.41 -6.41
N GLY A 164 15.02 -17.22 -6.98
CA GLY A 164 15.49 -16.98 -8.33
C GLY A 164 17.00 -16.78 -8.38
N LYS A 165 17.49 -16.21 -9.49
CA LYS A 165 18.91 -15.91 -9.65
C LYS A 165 19.33 -14.84 -8.63
N THR A 166 20.44 -15.08 -7.93
CA THR A 166 21.04 -14.09 -7.05
C THR A 166 22.39 -13.67 -7.65
N VAL A 167 22.60 -12.36 -7.84
CA VAL A 167 23.77 -11.81 -8.56
C VAL A 167 24.28 -10.55 -7.90
N LEU A 168 25.49 -10.11 -8.26
CA LEU A 168 25.93 -8.74 -8.01
C LEU A 168 25.45 -7.83 -9.14
N ASN A 169 24.94 -6.66 -8.78
CA ASN A 169 24.65 -5.61 -9.75
C ASN A 169 25.93 -4.85 -10.14
N LYS A 170 25.80 -3.82 -10.98
CA LYS A 170 26.95 -3.03 -11.47
C LYS A 170 27.72 -2.31 -10.36
N ASP A 171 27.05 -2.01 -9.25
CA ASP A 171 27.62 -1.35 -8.07
C ASP A 171 28.07 -2.36 -7.01
N GLN A 172 28.15 -3.65 -7.37
CA GLN A 172 28.55 -4.75 -6.50
C GLN A 172 27.62 -4.95 -5.28
N HIS A 173 26.37 -4.55 -5.36
CA HIS A 173 25.35 -4.91 -4.39
C HIS A 173 24.64 -6.20 -4.82
N ILE A 174 24.28 -7.04 -3.85
CA ILE A 174 23.52 -8.26 -4.12
C ILE A 174 22.09 -7.94 -4.59
N GLU A 175 21.63 -8.61 -5.63
CA GLU A 175 20.24 -8.64 -6.06
C GLU A 175 19.67 -10.04 -5.83
N ILE A 176 18.78 -10.16 -4.83
CA ILE A 176 18.12 -11.41 -4.48
C ILE A 176 16.76 -11.43 -5.18
N ASN A 177 16.67 -12.20 -6.27
CA ASN A 177 15.41 -12.41 -6.96
C ASN A 177 14.66 -13.56 -6.32
N TYR A 178 13.37 -13.42 -6.10
CA TYR A 178 12.51 -14.50 -5.63
C TYR A 178 11.10 -14.37 -6.18
N THR A 179 10.45 -15.51 -6.35
CA THR A 179 9.07 -15.60 -6.83
C THR A 179 8.19 -16.08 -5.70
N VAL A 180 7.04 -15.44 -5.52
CA VAL A 180 6.01 -15.87 -4.58
C VAL A 180 4.76 -16.25 -5.34
N ASN A 181 4.26 -17.46 -5.08
CA ASN A 181 3.00 -17.96 -5.62
C ASN A 181 1.96 -18.05 -4.50
N SER A 182 0.85 -17.32 -4.60
CA SER A 182 -0.25 -17.43 -3.63
C SER A 182 -1.14 -18.62 -3.96
N THR A 183 -1.04 -19.66 -3.14
CA THR A 183 -1.83 -20.91 -3.27
C THR A 183 -3.16 -20.87 -2.50
N GLY A 184 -3.38 -19.81 -1.70
CA GLY A 184 -4.61 -19.60 -0.94
C GLY A 184 -5.74 -18.91 -1.71
N ASN A 185 -6.89 -18.75 -1.05
CA ASN A 185 -8.08 -18.07 -1.60
C ASN A 185 -8.27 -16.62 -1.09
N ALA A 186 -7.37 -16.15 -0.23
CA ALA A 186 -7.29 -14.76 0.23
C ALA A 186 -5.85 -14.23 0.11
N HIS A 187 -5.71 -12.91 0.01
CA HIS A 187 -4.39 -12.29 -0.18
C HIS A 187 -3.45 -12.64 0.97
N CYS A 188 -2.17 -12.81 0.63
CA CYS A 188 -1.10 -12.87 1.61
C CYS A 188 -0.46 -11.49 1.74
N ARG A 189 -0.32 -11.01 2.98
CA ARG A 189 0.47 -9.81 3.28
C ARG A 189 1.78 -10.25 3.89
N LEU A 190 2.83 -10.12 3.10
CA LEU A 190 4.13 -10.70 3.37
C LEU A 190 5.06 -9.66 3.95
N THR A 191 5.75 -10.05 5.02
CA THR A 191 6.93 -9.36 5.53
C THR A 191 8.04 -10.39 5.68
N GLY A 192 9.27 -9.95 5.90
CA GLY A 192 10.36 -10.89 6.03
C GLY A 192 11.69 -10.23 6.30
N LYS A 193 12.73 -11.04 6.29
CA LYS A 193 14.11 -10.60 6.40
C LYS A 193 15.03 -11.55 5.65
N TYR A 194 16.19 -11.04 5.28
CA TYR A 194 17.29 -11.83 4.77
C TYR A 194 18.54 -11.59 5.62
N ARG A 195 19.43 -12.58 5.65
CA ARG A 195 20.75 -12.47 6.27
C ARG A 195 21.76 -13.16 5.37
N LEU A 196 22.79 -12.43 5.01
CA LEU A 196 23.90 -12.90 4.19
C LEU A 196 25.12 -13.13 5.06
N SER A 197 25.73 -14.29 4.94
CA SER A 197 26.97 -14.65 5.66
C SER A 197 28.06 -15.06 4.69
N ASP A 198 29.31 -14.74 5.01
CA ASP A 198 30.47 -15.25 4.27
C ASP A 198 30.70 -16.75 4.55
N ARG A 199 31.70 -17.33 3.88
CA ARG A 199 32.08 -18.75 4.04
C ARG A 199 32.48 -19.14 5.47
N ASN A 200 32.90 -18.17 6.29
CA ASN A 200 33.28 -18.39 7.68
C ASN A 200 32.08 -18.25 8.63
N GLY A 201 30.88 -18.01 8.10
CA GLY A 201 29.66 -17.83 8.87
C GLY A 201 29.51 -16.43 9.46
N LYS A 202 30.40 -15.48 9.12
CA LYS A 202 30.28 -14.09 9.58
C LYS A 202 29.19 -13.40 8.77
N VAL A 203 28.22 -12.80 9.46
CA VAL A 203 27.18 -12.00 8.83
C VAL A 203 27.82 -10.77 8.18
N VAL A 204 27.65 -10.65 6.87
CA VAL A 204 28.17 -9.52 6.08
C VAL A 204 27.11 -8.47 5.82
N GLU A 205 25.84 -8.87 5.76
CA GLU A 205 24.69 -7.99 5.54
C GLU A 205 23.41 -8.66 6.06
N GLU A 206 22.45 -7.86 6.53
CA GLU A 206 21.08 -8.29 6.82
C GLU A 206 20.11 -7.15 6.53
N GLY A 207 18.86 -7.49 6.21
CA GLY A 207 17.85 -6.49 5.90
C GLY A 207 16.43 -7.04 5.91
N GLY A 208 15.47 -6.13 5.94
CA GLY A 208 14.04 -6.46 5.88
C GLY A 208 13.56 -6.61 4.44
N LEU A 209 12.58 -7.48 4.24
CA LEU A 209 11.72 -7.44 3.07
C LEU A 209 10.65 -6.39 3.35
N GLY A 210 10.54 -5.36 2.50
CA GLY A 210 9.42 -4.42 2.56
C GLY A 210 8.08 -5.17 2.47
N GLU A 211 7.02 -4.60 3.08
CA GLU A 211 5.69 -5.21 3.05
C GLU A 211 5.23 -5.42 1.60
N ARG A 212 4.84 -6.65 1.25
CA ARG A 212 4.29 -7.01 -0.06
C ARG A 212 2.90 -7.60 0.08
N VAL A 213 2.04 -7.37 -0.90
CA VAL A 213 0.74 -8.02 -1.01
C VAL A 213 0.76 -8.90 -2.23
N VAL A 214 0.47 -10.19 -2.05
CA VAL A 214 0.27 -11.16 -3.13
C VAL A 214 -1.20 -11.54 -3.12
N LEU A 215 -1.89 -11.30 -4.24
CA LEU A 215 -3.33 -11.56 -4.35
C LEU A 215 -3.60 -13.05 -4.60
N PRO A 216 -4.82 -13.55 -4.30
CA PRO A 216 -5.16 -14.97 -4.47
C PRO A 216 -4.90 -15.46 -5.89
N GLY A 217 -4.25 -16.61 -6.03
CA GLY A 217 -3.93 -17.23 -7.32
C GLY A 217 -2.95 -16.44 -8.19
N LYS A 218 -2.31 -15.39 -7.68
CA LYS A 218 -1.26 -14.65 -8.38
C LYS A 218 0.13 -15.17 -8.04
N THR A 219 1.02 -14.99 -9.00
CA THR A 219 2.45 -15.20 -8.86
C THR A 219 3.16 -13.88 -9.10
N ASP A 220 3.87 -13.39 -8.09
CA ASP A 220 4.58 -12.12 -8.13
C ASP A 220 6.09 -12.36 -8.01
N ASN A 221 6.87 -11.55 -8.74
CA ASN A 221 8.33 -11.59 -8.71
C ASN A 221 8.86 -10.35 -7.99
N TYR A 222 9.84 -10.56 -7.12
CA TYR A 222 10.43 -9.49 -6.32
C TYR A 222 11.94 -9.55 -6.38
N VAL A 223 12.54 -8.37 -6.20
CA VAL A 223 13.97 -8.18 -6.08
C VAL A 223 14.24 -7.43 -4.79
N ILE A 224 15.19 -7.95 -3.99
CA ILE A 224 15.80 -7.21 -2.88
C ILE A 224 17.18 -6.80 -3.35
N THR A 225 17.49 -5.52 -3.25
CA THR A 225 18.84 -5.00 -3.49
C THR A 225 19.50 -4.75 -2.15
N GLY A 226 20.66 -5.36 -1.95
CA GLY A 226 21.54 -5.08 -0.83
C GLY A 226 22.07 -3.65 -0.87
N THR A 227 22.66 -3.27 0.23
CA THR A 227 23.22 -1.94 0.50
C THR A 227 24.74 -1.98 0.64
N ARG A 228 25.31 -3.17 0.82
CA ARG A 228 26.75 -3.36 0.97
C ARG A 228 27.38 -3.77 -0.36
N VAL A 229 28.53 -3.17 -0.65
CA VAL A 229 29.46 -3.63 -1.69
C VAL A 229 30.06 -4.96 -1.26
N LEU A 230 29.89 -5.98 -2.10
CA LEU A 230 30.38 -7.34 -1.89
C LEU A 230 31.38 -7.73 -2.97
N THR A 231 32.30 -8.62 -2.61
CA THR A 231 33.19 -9.25 -3.59
C THR A 231 32.55 -10.52 -4.14
N PRO A 232 32.80 -10.88 -5.41
CA PRO A 232 32.42 -12.18 -5.94
C PRO A 232 32.91 -13.34 -5.07
N GLY A 233 32.12 -14.41 -4.97
CA GLY A 233 32.41 -15.59 -4.17
C GLY A 233 31.17 -16.27 -3.59
N GLN A 234 31.39 -17.28 -2.76
CA GLN A 234 30.30 -18.03 -2.14
C GLN A 234 29.85 -17.39 -0.84
N TYR A 235 28.54 -17.35 -0.65
CA TYR A 235 27.87 -16.84 0.54
C TYR A 235 26.73 -17.77 0.93
N ARG A 236 26.33 -17.70 2.19
CA ARG A 236 25.11 -18.32 2.69
C ARG A 236 24.02 -17.27 2.86
N LEU A 237 22.94 -17.42 2.11
CA LEU A 237 21.74 -16.60 2.20
C LEU A 237 20.69 -17.32 3.05
N TYR A 238 20.30 -16.70 4.16
CA TYR A 238 19.11 -17.06 4.91
C TYR A 238 17.96 -16.14 4.50
N LEU A 239 16.80 -16.73 4.17
CA LEU A 239 15.58 -16.00 3.84
C LEU A 239 14.43 -16.46 4.75
N GLU A 240 13.77 -15.49 5.38
CA GLU A 240 12.54 -15.69 6.17
C GLU A 240 11.43 -14.81 5.61
N VAL A 241 10.29 -15.40 5.28
CA VAL A 241 9.09 -14.68 4.83
C VAL A 241 7.88 -15.19 5.62
N VAL A 242 7.08 -14.27 6.15
CA VAL A 242 5.91 -14.57 6.97
C VAL A 242 4.68 -13.88 6.39
N CYS A 243 3.53 -14.55 6.47
CA CYS A 243 2.25 -13.94 6.12
C CYS A 243 1.53 -13.43 7.37
N GLU A 244 1.15 -12.15 7.38
CA GLU A 244 0.50 -11.52 8.54
C GLU A 244 -0.83 -12.23 8.89
N GLY A 245 -1.07 -12.41 10.20
CA GLY A 245 -2.32 -12.99 10.72
C GLY A 245 -2.44 -14.51 10.56
N VAL A 246 -1.40 -15.20 10.05
CA VAL A 246 -1.37 -16.67 9.95
C VAL A 246 -0.02 -17.22 10.39
N THR A 247 0.03 -18.52 10.70
CA THR A 247 1.26 -19.21 11.12
C THR A 247 2.14 -19.66 9.95
N THR A 248 1.76 -19.34 8.71
CA THR A 248 2.52 -19.71 7.51
C THR A 248 3.84 -18.94 7.47
N VAL A 249 4.94 -19.68 7.49
CA VAL A 249 6.29 -19.13 7.48
C VAL A 249 7.15 -19.91 6.50
N PHE A 250 7.84 -19.19 5.61
CA PHE A 250 8.91 -19.72 4.79
C PHE A 250 10.25 -19.38 5.46
N ARG A 251 11.11 -20.38 5.68
CA ARG A 251 12.48 -20.22 6.19
C ARG A 251 13.39 -21.19 5.46
N ARG A 252 14.44 -20.69 4.82
CA ARG A 252 15.43 -21.55 4.16
C ARG A 252 16.80 -20.88 4.11
N ASP A 253 17.84 -21.69 4.24
CA ASP A 253 19.21 -21.33 3.92
C ASP A 253 19.57 -21.80 2.50
N PHE A 254 20.33 -20.99 1.80
CA PHE A 254 20.81 -21.26 0.45
C PHE A 254 22.31 -20.99 0.41
N GLU A 255 23.06 -21.92 -0.18
CA GLU A 255 24.41 -21.64 -0.63
C GLU A 255 24.31 -20.96 -2.00
N ILE A 256 24.87 -19.76 -2.13
CA ILE A 256 24.83 -18.96 -3.35
C ILE A 256 26.25 -18.61 -3.78
N ASP A 257 26.48 -18.56 -5.09
CA ASP A 257 27.74 -18.10 -5.67
C ASP A 257 27.49 -16.79 -6.42
N LEU A 258 28.11 -15.72 -5.94
CA LEU A 258 27.98 -14.39 -6.49
C LEU A 258 29.10 -14.18 -7.51
N LEU A 259 28.72 -14.07 -8.79
CA LEU A 259 29.62 -13.75 -9.89
C LEU A 259 29.71 -12.24 -10.10
#